data_AF-A0A662GGI2-F1
#
_entry.id   AF-A0A662GGI2-F1
#
_cell.length_a   1.000
_cell.length_b   1.000
_cell.length_c   1.000
_cell.angle_alpha   90.00
_cell.angle_beta   90.00
_cell.angle_gamma   90.00
#
_symmetry.space_group_name_H-M   'P 1'
#
loop_
_entity.id
_entity.type
_entity.pdbx_description
1 polymer ?
#
loop_
_entity_poly.entity_id
_entity_poly.type
_entity_poly.pdbx_seq_one_letter_code
_entity_poly.pdbx_strand_id
1 'polypeptide(L)' 'MNYELIIMSSRTTITIFSETKRALEALKKDESWDEFLLKLVAEVQRIKREKNRKKLSEILEAEFEEVKIKKWAREY' A
#
# COMPACT_ATOMS: atom_id res chain seq x y z
N MET A 1 15.09 1.80 3.60
CA MET A 1 14.69 1.81 5.03
C MET A 1 15.32 0.59 5.65
N ASN A 2 16.35 0.79 6.47
CA ASN A 2 17.06 -0.30 7.16
C ASN A 2 16.17 -0.80 8.30
N TYR A 3 15.83 -2.09 8.27
CA TYR A 3 15.03 -2.75 9.30
C TYR A 3 15.88 -3.27 10.46
N GLU A 4 17.06 -2.68 10.67
CA GLU A 4 17.91 -2.96 11.83
C GLU A 4 17.44 -2.16 13.05
N LEU A 5 16.16 -2.27 13.39
CA LEU A 5 15.74 -2.07 14.77
C LEU A 5 15.66 -3.46 15.39
N ILE A 6 16.60 -3.72 16.29
CA ILE A 6 16.58 -4.79 17.26
C ILE A 6 15.21 -4.76 17.96
N ILE A 7 14.26 -5.54 17.48
CA ILE A 7 13.02 -5.78 18.19
C ILE A 7 13.38 -6.80 19.26
N MET A 8 13.50 -6.35 20.51
CA MET A 8 13.26 -7.22 21.66
C MET A 8 11.97 -7.98 21.38
N SER A 9 12.07 -9.26 21.04
CA SER A 9 10.98 -10.05 20.48
C SER A 9 9.96 -10.41 21.57
N SER A 10 9.11 -9.44 21.92
CA SER A 10 7.91 -9.68 22.70
C SER A 10 6.86 -10.31 21.79
N ARG A 11 6.42 -11.52 22.14
CA ARG A 11 5.31 -12.17 21.44
C ARG A 11 4.01 -11.48 21.83
N THR A 12 3.20 -11.17 20.84
CA THR A 12 1.88 -10.58 21.03
C THR A 12 0.82 -11.45 20.37
N THR A 13 -0.43 -11.33 20.80
CA THR A 13 -1.56 -12.08 20.27
C THR A 13 -2.53 -11.12 19.59
N ILE A 14 -2.93 -11.45 18.36
CA ILE A 14 -3.98 -10.74 17.63
C ILE A 14 -5.21 -11.65 17.59
N THR A 15 -6.31 -11.21 18.22
CA THR A 15 -7.57 -11.95 18.19
C THR A 15 -8.32 -11.68 16.89
N ILE A 16 -8.65 -12.74 16.14
CA ILE A 16 -9.40 -12.69 14.89
C ILE A 16 -10.45 -13.80 14.86
N PHE A 17 -11.44 -13.69 13.97
CA PHE A 17 -12.38 -14.77 13.73
C PHE A 17 -11.68 -16.00 13.13
N SER A 18 -12.22 -17.17 13.42
CA SER A 18 -11.72 -18.46 12.92
C SER A 18 -11.70 -18.52 11.39
N GLU A 19 -12.70 -17.94 10.74
CA GLU A 19 -12.79 -17.84 9.28
C GLU A 19 -11.64 -17.02 8.69
N THR A 20 -11.32 -15.88 9.31
CA THR A 20 -10.19 -15.04 8.92
C THR A 20 -8.87 -15.80 9.06
N LYS A 21 -8.69 -16.52 10.18
CA LYS A 21 -7.50 -17.35 10.40
C LYS A 21 -7.34 -18.42 9.31
N ARG A 22 -8.41 -19.13 8.95
CA ARG A 22 -8.40 -20.15 7.87
C ARG A 22 -8.00 -19.55 6.52
N ALA A 23 -8.54 -18.39 6.17
CA ALA A 23 -8.19 -17.71 4.93
C ALA A 23 -6.70 -17.33 4.90
N LEU A 24 -6.16 -16.83 6.02
CA LEU A 24 -4.74 -16.51 6.15
C LEU A 24 -3.87 -17.77 6.09
N GLU A 25 -4.26 -18.87 6.73
CA GLU A 25 -3.53 -20.15 6.71
C GLU A 25 -3.43 -20.74 5.29
N ALA A 26 -4.52 -20.67 4.51
CA ALA A 26 -4.53 -21.11 3.12
C ALA A 26 -3.53 -20.35 2.24
N LEU A 27 -3.27 -19.07 2.56
CA LEU A 27 -2.33 -18.21 1.86
C LEU A 27 -0.89 -18.33 2.40
N LYS A 28 -0.73 -18.54 3.71
CA LYS A 28 0.57 -18.62 4.39
C LYS A 28 1.43 -19.77 3.88
N LYS A 29 0.80 -20.91 3.53
CA LYS A 29 1.50 -22.15 3.17
C LYS A 29 2.53 -22.52 4.24
N ASP A 30 3.79 -22.73 3.87
CA ASP A 30 4.86 -23.19 4.75
C ASP A 30 5.63 -22.06 5.48
N GLU A 31 5.28 -20.79 5.25
CA GLU A 31 6.00 -19.64 5.82
C GLU A 31 5.70 -19.44 7.32
N SER A 32 6.57 -18.76 8.07
CA SER A 32 6.20 -18.37 9.44
C SER A 32 5.07 -17.32 9.44
N TRP A 33 4.30 -17.25 10.54
CA TRP A 33 3.27 -16.21 10.68
C TRP A 33 3.86 -14.80 10.60
N ASP A 34 5.06 -14.60 11.16
CA ASP A 34 5.72 -13.29 11.17
C ASP A 34 6.12 -12.87 9.76
N GLU A 35 6.78 -13.75 9.00
CA GLU A 35 7.18 -13.46 7.61
C GLU A 35 5.97 -13.19 6.72
N PHE A 36 4.92 -14.01 6.84
CA PHE A 36 3.72 -13.87 6.05
C PHE A 36 2.99 -12.55 6.33
N LEU A 37 2.79 -12.21 7.60
CA LEU A 37 2.10 -10.98 7.98
C LEU A 37 2.92 -9.74 7.60
N LEU A 38 4.25 -9.77 7.71
CA LEU A 38 5.12 -8.69 7.26
C LEU A 38 5.06 -8.50 5.73
N LYS A 39 5.06 -9.60 4.96
CA LYS A 39 4.84 -9.54 3.49
C LYS A 39 3.48 -8.94 3.16
N LEU A 40 2.43 -9.35 3.87
CA LEU A 40 1.08 -8.82 3.67
C LEU A 40 1.03 -7.30 3.93
N VAL A 41 1.69 -6.82 4.98
CA VAL A 41 1.82 -5.38 5.27
C VAL A 41 2.53 -4.65 4.13
N ALA A 42 3.64 -5.19 3.63
CA ALA A 42 4.40 -4.60 2.53
C ALA A 42 3.56 -4.51 1.24
N GLU A 43 2.77 -5.54 0.95
CA GLU A 43 1.89 -5.56 -0.23
C GLU A 43 0.73 -4.57 -0.10
N VAL A 44 0.09 -4.48 1.07
CA VAL A 44 -0.93 -3.45 1.34
C VAL A 44 -0.35 -2.04 1.16
N GLN A 45 0.86 -1.79 1.66
CA GLN A 45 1.54 -0.51 1.46
C GLN A 45 1.89 -0.25 -0.01
N ARG A 46 2.27 -1.27 -0.76
CA ARG A 46 2.54 -1.17 -2.20
C ARG A 46 1.27 -0.79 -2.97
N ILE A 47 0.14 -1.47 -2.71
CA ILE A 47 -1.15 -1.19 -3.34
C ILE A 47 -1.61 0.24 -3.01
N LYS A 48 -1.49 0.67 -1.74
CA LYS A 48 -1.83 2.04 -1.34
C LYS A 48 -0.97 3.07 -2.09
N ARG A 49 0.34 2.84 -2.20
CA ARG A 49 1.25 3.73 -2.95
C ARG A 49 0.91 3.79 -4.43
N GLU A 50 0.57 2.65 -5.04
CA GLU A 50 0.15 2.60 -6.45
C GLU A 50 -1.15 3.38 -6.69
N LYS A 51 -2.16 3.19 -5.83
CA LYS A 51 -3.40 3.97 -5.91
C LYS A 51 -3.16 5.47 -5.78
N ASN A 52 -2.30 5.87 -4.85
CA ASN A 52 -1.95 7.28 -4.67
C ASN A 52 -1.20 7.85 -5.87
N ARG A 53 -0.29 7.08 -6.48
CA ARG A 53 0.40 7.48 -7.72
C ARG A 53 -0.57 7.70 -8.87
N LYS A 54 -1.50 6.77 -9.08
CA LYS A 54 -2.53 6.90 -10.13
C LYS A 54 -3.37 8.15 -9.92
N LYS A 55 -3.86 8.37 -8.70
CA LYS A 55 -4.63 9.57 -8.35
C LYS A 55 -3.83 10.85 -8.54
N LEU A 56 -2.53 10.85 -8.22
CA LEU A 56 -1.66 12.00 -8.46
C LEU A 56 -1.43 12.25 -9.96
N SER A 57 -1.31 11.19 -10.76
CA SER A 57 -1.21 11.30 -12.23
C SER A 57 -2.47 11.93 -12.82
N GLU A 58 -3.65 11.49 -12.39
CA GLU A 58 -4.94 12.03 -12.85
C GLU A 58 -5.09 13.51 -12.51
N ILE A 59 -4.69 13.92 -11.30
CA ILE A 59 -4.72 15.34 -10.88
C ILE A 59 -3.75 16.17 -11.71
N LEU A 60 -2.52 15.68 -11.92
CA LEU A 60 -1.53 16.39 -12.72
C LEU A 60 -2.00 16.54 -14.17
N GLU A 61 -2.53 15.48 -14.78
CA GLU A 61 -3.04 15.51 -16.16
C GLU A 61 -4.21 16.50 -16.31
N ALA A 62 -5.13 16.53 -15.34
CA ALA A 62 -6.20 17.53 -15.29
C ALA A 62 -5.68 18.96 -15.13
N GLU A 63 -4.69 19.20 -14.27
CA GLU A 63 -4.07 20.53 -14.11
C GLU A 63 -3.31 20.97 -15.38
N PHE A 64 -2.62 20.05 -16.07
CA PHE A 64 -1.94 20.35 -17.33
C PHE A 64 -2.92 20.74 -18.44
N GLU A 65 -4.08 20.08 -18.54
CA GLU A 65 -5.12 20.40 -19.51
C GLU A 65 -5.71 21.81 -19.24
N GLU A 66 -5.99 22.14 -17.98
CA GLU A 66 -6.50 23.47 -17.60
C GLU A 66 -5.51 24.60 -17.88
N VAL A 67 -4.20 24.38 -17.63
CA VAL A 67 -3.15 25.37 -17.90
C VAL A 67 -3.00 25.61 -19.41
N LYS A 68 -3.09 24.55 -20.23
CA LYS A 68 -3.07 24.70 -21.70
C LYS A 68 -4.25 25.53 -22.19
N ILE A 69 -5.47 25.24 -21.73
CA ILE A 69 -6.69 25.97 -22.15
C ILE A 69 -6.58 27.46 -21.78
N LYS A 70 -6.09 27.79 -20.58
CA LYS A 70 -5.92 29.18 -20.14
C LYS A 70 -4.87 29.97 -20.94
N LYS A 71 -3.81 29.33 -21.42
CA LYS A 71 -2.82 29.98 -22.30
C LYS A 71 -3.41 30.31 -23.66
N TRP A 72 -4.13 29.37 -24.26
CA TRP A 72 -4.77 29.56 -25.57
C TRP A 72 -5.83 30.68 -25.54
N ALA A 73 -6.62 30.76 -24.47
CA ALA A 73 -7.64 31.80 -24.32
C ALA A 73 -7.08 33.22 -24.08
N ARG A 74 -5.77 33.37 -23.84
CA ARG A 74 -5.11 34.64 -23.56
C ARG A 74 -4.28 35.17 -24.74
N GLU A 75 -4.09 34.34 -25.77
CA GLU A 75 -3.41 34.68 -27.02
C GLU A 75 -4.39 35.11 -28.14
N TYR A 76 -5.70 35.16 -27.85
CA TYR A 76 -6.76 35.69 -28.72
C TYR A 76 -7.37 36.98 -28.17
#